data_AF-A0A369VJ71-F1
#
_entry.id   AF-A0A369VJ71-F1
#
_cell.length_a   1.000
_cell.length_b   1.000
_cell.length_c   1.000
_cell.angle_alpha   90.00
_cell.angle_beta   90.00
_cell.angle_gamma   90.00
#
_symmetry.space_group_name_H-M   'P 1'
#
loop_
_entity.id
_entity.type
_entity.pdbx_description
1 polymer ?
#
loop_
_entity_poly.entity_id
_entity_poly.type
_entity_poly.pdbx_seq_one_letter_code
_entity_poly.pdbx_strand_id
1 'polypeptide(L)'
;MARYLFADGQSLWFVEGGIGLSYLTATHHTPNGPFGSRWNFSDHLGVGRNFGAQRQHEVSLQAKHVSNAGLRKPNPGETFVQIRYAHRF
;
A
#
# COMPACT_ATOMS: atom_id res chain seq x y z
N MET A 1 -0.16 7.95 6.49
CA MET A 1 1.03 7.16 6.14
C MET A 1 2.11 7.49 7.14
N ALA A 2 2.75 6.47 7.70
CA ALA A 2 3.92 6.59 8.57
C ALA A 2 5.10 5.85 7.91
N ARG A 3 6.29 6.43 8.03
CA ARG A 3 7.54 5.82 7.54
C ARG A 3 8.58 5.92 8.64
N TYR A 4 9.29 4.83 8.85
CA TYR A 4 10.40 4.73 9.80
C TYR A 4 11.68 4.36 9.06
N LEU A 5 12.71 5.19 9.22
CA LEU A 5 14.06 4.90 8.74
C LEU A 5 14.87 4.34 9.92
N PHE A 6 15.60 3.24 9.67
CA PHE A 6 16.43 2.63 10.71
C PHE A 6 17.68 3.47 11.02
N ALA A 7 18.34 3.16 12.14
CA ALA A 7 19.60 3.79 12.57
C ALA A 7 19.49 5.33 12.60
N ASP A 8 18.46 5.85 13.26
CA ASP A 8 18.19 7.29 13.41
C ASP A 8 18.20 8.06 12.08
N GLY A 9 17.66 7.45 11.02
CA GLY A 9 17.58 8.08 9.69
C GLY A 9 18.82 7.92 8.81
N GLN A 10 19.90 7.34 9.34
CA GLN A 10 21.13 7.08 8.58
C GLN A 10 21.01 5.86 7.69
N SER A 11 20.15 4.88 8.04
CA SER A 11 19.95 3.70 7.20
C SER A 11 19.26 4.06 5.89
N LEU A 12 19.71 3.42 4.82
CA LEU A 12 19.04 3.45 3.52
C LEU A 12 17.75 2.63 3.52
N TRP A 13 17.60 1.73 4.48
CA TRP A 13 16.42 0.90 4.63
C TRP A 13 15.34 1.65 5.41
N PHE A 14 14.10 1.39 5.05
CA PHE A 14 12.92 1.89 5.75
C PHE A 14 11.82 0.85 5.77
N VAL A 15 10.92 1.02 6.73
CA VAL A 15 9.60 0.40 6.73
C VAL A 15 8.55 1.49 6.68
N GLU A 16 7.45 1.20 6.00
CA GLU A 16 6.32 2.12 5.90
C GLU A 16 5.01 1.39 6.10
N GLY A 17 4.03 2.12 6.59
CA GLY A 17 2.69 1.60 6.81
C GLY A 17 1.68 2.71 6.82
N GLY A 18 0.45 2.41 6.40
CA GLY A 18 -0.60 3.40 6.45
C GLY A 18 -1.96 2.85 6.09
N ILE A 19 -2.97 3.49 6.68
CA ILE A 19 -4.37 3.26 6.37
C ILE A 19 -4.86 4.49 5.61
N GLY A 20 -5.67 4.27 4.58
CA GLY A 20 -6.30 5.29 3.77
C GLY A 20 -7.72 4.88 3.39
N LEU A 21 -8.47 5.85 2.87
CA LEU A 21 -9.79 5.63 2.31
C LEU A 21 -9.69 5.63 0.78
N SER A 22 -10.42 4.75 0.12
CA SER A 22 -10.44 4.64 -1.34
C SER A 22 -11.87 4.49 -1.84
N TYR A 23 -12.13 5.12 -2.98
CA TYR A 23 -13.40 5.05 -3.68
C TYR A 23 -13.20 4.32 -5.01
N LEU A 24 -13.92 3.22 -5.21
CA LEU A 24 -13.89 2.48 -6.47
C LEU A 24 -14.96 3.02 -7.43
N THR A 25 -14.50 3.55 -8.56
CA THR A 25 -15.35 4.15 -9.60
C THR A 25 -16.10 3.10 -10.43
N ALA A 26 -15.56 1.88 -10.55
CA ALA A 26 -16.16 0.74 -11.24
C ALA A 26 -16.24 -0.47 -10.31
N THR A 27 -17.23 -1.34 -10.52
CA THR A 27 -17.36 -2.62 -9.80
C THR A 27 -16.10 -3.45 -10.06
N HIS A 28 -15.19 -3.50 -9.08
CA HIS A 28 -14.08 -4.44 -9.14
C HIS A 28 -14.61 -5.85 -8.92
N HIS A 29 -14.43 -6.69 -9.93
CA HIS A 29 -14.72 -8.11 -9.88
C HIS A 29 -13.47 -8.82 -9.39
N THR A 30 -13.45 -9.25 -8.13
CA THR A 30 -12.48 -10.24 -7.68
C THR A 30 -12.94 -11.65 -8.07
N PRO A 31 -12.05 -12.66 -8.05
CA PRO A 31 -12.41 -14.06 -8.30
C PRO A 31 -13.55 -14.58 -7.41
N ASN A 32 -13.77 -13.95 -6.24
CA ASN A 32 -14.82 -14.28 -5.27
C ASN A 32 -16.07 -13.38 -5.36
N GLY A 33 -16.22 -12.57 -6.41
CA GLY A 33 -17.40 -11.72 -6.67
C GLY A 33 -17.13 -10.21 -6.59
N PRO A 34 -18.13 -9.36 -6.92
CA PRO A 34 -17.95 -7.92 -6.88
C PRO A 34 -17.91 -7.36 -5.46
N PHE A 35 -17.14 -6.30 -5.23
CA PHE A 35 -17.23 -5.53 -3.97
C PHE A 35 -18.63 -4.95 -3.79
N GLY A 36 -19.27 -5.24 -2.66
CA GLY A 36 -20.60 -4.73 -2.31
C GLY A 36 -20.63 -3.24 -1.97
N SER A 37 -19.48 -2.57 -1.79
CA SER A 37 -19.39 -1.14 -1.50
C SER A 37 -18.36 -0.45 -2.39
N ARG A 38 -18.65 0.80 -2.77
CA ARG A 38 -17.71 1.67 -3.49
C ARG A 38 -16.66 2.27 -2.56
N TRP A 39 -17.00 2.49 -1.29
CA TRP A 39 -16.06 2.94 -0.27
C TRP A 39 -15.36 1.74 0.35
N ASN A 40 -14.02 1.80 0.39
CA ASN A 40 -13.19 0.76 0.98
C ASN A 40 -12.01 1.40 1.72
N PHE A 41 -11.60 0.78 2.82
CA PHE A 41 -10.33 1.05 3.48
C PHE A 41 -9.21 0.40 2.69
N SER A 42 -8.13 1.13 2.49
CA SER A 42 -6.89 0.63 1.92
C SER A 42 -5.80 0.74 2.96
N ASP A 43 -5.36 -0.39 3.50
CA ASP A 43 -4.18 -0.47 4.34
C ASP A 43 -2.99 -0.99 3.53
N HIS A 44 -1.79 -0.52 3.85
CA HIS A 44 -0.56 -1.04 3.27
C HIS A 44 0.55 -1.10 4.29
N LEU A 45 1.43 -2.06 4.09
CA LEU A 45 2.68 -2.26 4.82
C LEU A 45 3.79 -2.52 3.79
N GLY A 46 4.94 -1.92 4.01
CA GLY A 46 6.04 -1.98 3.05
C GLY A 46 7.41 -1.93 3.71
N VAL A 47 8.38 -2.50 3.01
CA VAL A 47 9.80 -2.37 3.30
C VAL A 47 10.50 -1.92 2.04
N GLY A 48 11.46 -1.02 2.17
CA GLY A 48 12.19 -0.52 1.02
C GLY A 48 13.56 -0.02 1.34
N ARG A 49 14.26 0.39 0.28
CA ARG A 49 15.63 0.88 0.34
C ARG A 49 15.82 2.05 -0.62
N ASN A 50 16.46 3.09 -0.11
CA ASN A 50 16.94 4.22 -0.90
C ASN A 50 18.35 3.97 -1.43
N PHE A 51 18.69 4.50 -2.60
CA PHE A 51 20.01 4.41 -3.20
C PHE A 51 20.31 5.59 -4.15
N GLY A 52 21.56 5.68 -4.61
CA GLY A 52 22.08 6.83 -5.35
C GLY A 52 22.82 7.83 -4.45
N ALA A 53 23.68 8.65 -5.05
CA ALA A 53 24.55 9.59 -4.33
C ALA A 53 23.79 10.58 -3.42
N GLN A 54 22.54 10.90 -3.76
CA GLN A 54 21.66 11.80 -3.01
C GLN A 54 20.42 11.07 -2.47
N ARG A 55 20.44 9.72 -2.42
CA ARG A 55 19.27 8.90 -2.02
C ARG A 55 18.05 9.16 -2.92
N GLN A 56 18.28 9.46 -4.19
CA GLN A 56 17.25 9.89 -5.13
C GLN A 56 16.45 8.73 -5.75
N HIS A 57 16.91 7.49 -5.58
CA HIS A 57 16.19 6.30 -6.05
C HIS A 57 15.67 5.50 -4.87
N GLU A 58 14.50 4.90 -5.02
CA GLU A 58 13.86 4.08 -4.01
C GLU A 58 13.29 2.82 -4.67
N VAL A 59 13.51 1.66 -4.03
CA VAL A 59 12.79 0.43 -4.35
C VAL A 59 12.12 -0.11 -3.10
N SER A 60 10.85 -0.52 -3.19
CA SER A 60 10.12 -1.10 -2.08
C SER A 60 9.23 -2.26 -2.49
N LEU A 61 9.05 -3.19 -1.56
CA LEU A 61 8.05 -4.24 -1.61
C LEU A 61 6.91 -3.86 -0.67
N GLN A 62 5.68 -3.86 -1.17
CA GLN A 62 4.50 -3.45 -0.43
C GLN A 62 3.40 -4.50 -0.53
N ALA A 63 2.80 -4.83 0.60
CA ALA A 63 1.52 -5.53 0.68
C ALA A 63 0.43 -4.49 0.95
N LYS A 64 -0.57 -4.41 0.07
CA LYS A 64 -1.72 -3.51 0.20
C LYS A 64 -2.98 -4.35 0.29
N HIS A 65 -3.74 -4.19 1.36
CA HIS A 65 -5.05 -4.82 1.51
C HIS A 65 -6.15 -3.77 1.36
N VAL A 66 -7.20 -4.13 0.63
CA VAL A 66 -8.36 -3.27 0.39
C VAL A 66 -9.61 -4.01 0.81
N SER A 67 -10.38 -3.42 1.73
CA SER A 67 -11.64 -4.01 2.20
C SER A 67 -12.62 -2.96 2.70
N ASN A 68 -13.91 -3.30 2.75
CA ASN A 68 -14.94 -2.43 3.33
C ASN A 68 -15.16 -2.66 4.84
N ALA A 69 -14.20 -3.30 5.55
CA ALA A 69 -14.31 -3.65 6.97
C ALA A 69 -15.62 -4.37 7.38
N GLY A 70 -16.30 -5.04 6.43
CA GLY A 70 -17.58 -5.71 6.68
C GLY A 70 -18.82 -4.81 6.72
N LEU A 71 -18.71 -3.51 6.42
CA LEU A 71 -19.83 -2.55 6.44
C LEU A 71 -20.97 -2.92 5.46
N ARG A 72 -20.65 -3.61 4.36
CA ARG A 72 -21.64 -4.12 3.39
C ARG A 72 -21.13 -5.41 2.77
N LYS A 73 -21.98 -6.45 2.77
CA LYS A 73 -21.70 -7.75 2.11
C LYS A 73 -22.19 -7.72 0.65
N PRO A 74 -21.53 -8.44 -0.28
CA PRO A 74 -20.28 -9.20 -0.10
C PRO A 74 -19.06 -8.27 -0.02
N ASN A 75 -18.08 -8.65 0.81
CA ASN A 75 -16.79 -7.96 0.94
C ASN A 75 -15.68 -9.02 0.88
N PRO A 76 -15.32 -9.50 -0.32
CA PRO A 76 -14.28 -10.52 -0.46
C PRO A 76 -12.92 -10.01 0.05
N GLY A 77 -12.69 -8.69 -0.01
CA GLY A 77 -11.38 -8.11 0.26
C GLY A 77 -10.38 -8.49 -0.82
N GLU A 78 -9.34 -7.68 -1.02
CA GLU A 78 -8.29 -7.99 -1.98
C GLU A 78 -6.93 -7.56 -1.44
N THR A 79 -5.95 -8.45 -1.56
CA THR A 79 -4.57 -8.19 -1.15
C THR A 79 -3.69 -8.16 -2.39
N PHE A 80 -2.97 -7.07 -2.57
CA PHE A 80 -2.01 -6.85 -3.63
C PHE A 80 -0.61 -6.88 -3.06
N VAL A 81 0.28 -7.65 -3.69
CA VAL A 81 1.72 -7.55 -3.45
C VAL A 81 2.33 -6.81 -4.62
N GLN A 82 3.04 -5.72 -4.33
CA GLN A 82 3.55 -4.79 -5.33
C GLN A 82 5.02 -4.51 -5.10
N ILE A 83 5.78 -4.45 -6.19
CA ILE A 83 7.11 -3.84 -6.20
C ILE A 83 6.93 -2.42 -6.72
N ARG A 84 7.48 -1.45 -5.98
CA ARG A 84 7.43 -0.04 -6.34
C ARG A 84 8.85 0.47 -6.53
N TYR A 85 9.05 1.21 -7.61
CA TYR A 85 10.22 2.03 -7.84
C TYR A 85 9.82 3.50 -7.83
N ALA A 86 10.58 4.35 -7.16
CA ALA A 86 10.37 5.78 -7.15
C ALA A 86 11.69 6.53 -7.35
N HIS A 87 11.59 7.70 -7.97
CA HIS A 87 12.70 8.61 -8.17
C HIS A 87 12.31 10.01 -7.67
N ARG A 88 13.21 10.65 -6.93
CA ARG A 88 13.05 12.01 -6.40
C ARG A 88 13.92 12.96 -7.23
N PHE A 89 13.28 13.94 -7.86
CA PHE A 89 13.92 15.00 -8.64
C PHE A 89 14.17 16.25 -7.78
#